data_AF-A0A529Y3T0-F1
#
_entry.id   AF-A0A529Y3T0-F1
#
_cell.length_a   1.000
_cell.length_b   1.000
_cell.length_c   1.000
_cell.angle_alpha   90.00
_cell.angle_beta   90.00
_cell.angle_gamma   90.00
#
_symmetry.space_group_name_H-M   'P 1'
#
loop_
_entity.id
_entity.type
_entity.pdbx_description
1 polymer ?
#
loop_
_entity_poly.entity_id
_entity_poly.type
_entity_poly.pdbx_seq_one_letter_code
_entity_poly.pdbx_strand_id
1 'polypeptide(L)'
;SRRQALVAGATVSLALAVPAFAMKKSSSNQSKGTHAMTHSFVTTKDGVDIFYKDWGPKDAQPIMFHHGWPLSSDDWDAQMLFFLSKG
;
A
#
# COMPACT_ATOMS: atom_id res chain seq x y z
N SER A 1 9.07 41.51 -5.30
CA SER A 1 10.34 42.27 -5.11
C SER A 1 10.20 43.15 -3.89
N ARG A 2 11.25 43.19 -3.06
CA ARG A 2 11.53 44.18 -2.00
C ARG A 2 10.91 43.96 -0.61
N ARG A 3 11.74 43.34 0.23
CA ARG A 3 12.13 43.79 1.58
C ARG A 3 11.07 43.66 2.67
N GLN A 4 11.16 42.59 3.45
CA GLN A 4 11.09 42.73 4.90
C GLN A 4 12.16 41.82 5.52
N ALA A 5 13.27 42.46 5.90
CA ALA A 5 14.30 41.88 6.71
C ALA A 5 13.85 41.94 8.17
N LEU A 6 13.95 40.82 8.90
CA LEU A 6 13.92 40.83 10.35
C LEU A 6 15.29 40.37 10.86
N VAL A 7 16.11 41.40 11.06
CA VAL A 7 17.10 41.64 12.11
C VAL A 7 17.57 40.44 12.94
N ALA A 8 18.89 40.28 12.92
CA ALA A 8 19.70 39.42 13.76
C ALA A 8 19.56 39.71 15.27
N GLY A 9 19.69 38.67 16.09
CA GLY A 9 19.88 38.81 17.54
C GLY A 9 20.15 37.47 18.22
N ALA A 10 21.42 37.27 18.59
CA ALA A 10 22.04 36.41 19.61
C ALA A 10 21.19 35.28 20.26
N THR A 11 21.67 34.04 20.42
CA THR A 11 22.83 33.68 21.26
C THR A 11 23.20 32.22 20.97
N VAL A 12 24.49 31.91 20.85
CA VAL A 12 24.96 30.51 20.96
C VAL A 12 24.80 30.12 22.43
N SER A 13 23.65 29.56 22.77
CA SER A 13 23.43 28.94 24.07
C SER A 13 23.96 27.51 24.03
N LEU A 14 24.92 27.28 24.92
CA LEU A 14 25.61 26.02 25.19
C LEU A 14 24.63 24.84 25.33
N ALA A 15 25.00 23.72 24.70
CA ALA A 15 24.23 22.49 24.65
C ALA A 15 23.66 22.05 26.00
N LEU A 16 22.33 21.98 26.10
CA LEU A 16 21.65 21.16 27.09
C LEU A 16 21.03 19.98 26.35
N ALA A 17 21.49 18.78 26.67
CA ALA A 17 21.06 17.52 26.11
C ALA A 17 19.53 17.40 26.20
N VAL A 18 18.85 17.56 25.06
CA VAL A 18 17.44 17.21 24.95
C VAL A 18 17.39 15.69 24.96
N PRO A 19 16.61 15.03 25.84
CA PRO A 19 16.39 13.61 25.70
C PRO A 19 15.81 13.40 24.31
N ALA A 20 16.50 12.63 23.48
CA ALA A 20 15.94 12.18 22.22
C ALA A 20 14.72 11.32 22.59
N PHE A 21 13.54 11.93 22.62
CA PHE A 21 12.29 11.19 22.62
C PHE A 21 12.30 10.42 21.31
N ALA A 22 12.72 9.17 21.41
CA ALA A 22 12.73 8.21 20.31
C ALA A 22 11.35 8.26 19.68
N MET A 23 11.27 8.76 18.44
CA MET A 23 10.09 8.57 17.59
C MET A 23 9.92 7.06 17.43
N LYS A 24 9.09 6.46 18.30
CA LYS A 24 8.66 5.09 18.17
C LYS A 24 7.85 5.04 16.88
N LYS A 25 8.47 4.56 15.80
CA LYS A 25 7.77 4.22 14.56
C LYS A 25 6.64 3.28 14.97
N SER A 26 5.42 3.80 14.98
CA SER A 26 4.23 2.97 15.13
C SER A 26 4.24 2.06 13.93
N SER A 27 4.75 0.84 14.12
CA SER A 27 4.48 -0.25 13.20
C SER A 27 2.97 -0.36 13.26
N SER A 28 2.27 0.16 12.25
CA SER A 28 0.89 -0.20 12.07
C SER A 28 0.91 -1.73 12.06
N ASN A 29 0.32 -2.34 13.10
CA ASN A 29 -0.12 -3.70 12.98
C ASN A 29 -1.23 -3.60 11.93
N GLN A 30 -0.84 -3.63 10.65
CA GLN A 30 -1.76 -3.99 9.61
C GLN A 30 -2.21 -5.38 10.00
N SER A 31 -3.38 -5.44 10.63
CA SER A 31 -4.19 -6.63 10.67
C SER A 31 -4.29 -7.09 9.23
N LYS A 32 -3.37 -7.98 8.82
CA LYS A 32 -3.49 -8.68 7.55
C LYS A 32 -4.87 -9.31 7.63
N GLY A 33 -5.74 -8.96 6.68
CA GLY A 33 -7.00 -9.66 6.54
C GLY A 33 -6.73 -11.17 6.61
N THR A 34 -7.67 -11.92 7.14
CA THR A 34 -7.53 -13.36 7.41
C THR A 34 -7.02 -14.14 6.18
N HIS A 35 -7.19 -13.58 4.97
CA HIS A 35 -6.68 -14.10 3.72
C HIS A 35 -5.73 -13.13 3.03
N ALA A 36 -4.69 -13.68 2.40
CA ALA A 36 -3.76 -12.92 1.58
C ALA A 36 -4.52 -12.26 0.42
N MET A 37 -4.39 -10.94 0.26
CA MET A 37 -4.94 -10.20 -0.87
C MET A 37 -3.79 -9.52 -1.62
N THR A 38 -3.28 -10.19 -2.65
CA THR A 38 -2.13 -9.69 -3.43
C THR A 38 -2.61 -9.05 -4.71
N HIS A 39 -1.99 -7.93 -5.08
CA HIS A 39 -2.18 -7.24 -6.35
C HIS A 39 -0.81 -7.12 -6.99
N SER A 40 -0.66 -7.54 -8.23
CA SER A 40 0.66 -7.67 -8.87
C SER A 40 0.56 -7.61 -10.40
N PHE A 41 1.71 -7.64 -11.05
CA PHE A 41 1.83 -7.72 -12.51
C PHE A 41 2.52 -9.01 -12.93
N VAL A 42 2.14 -9.52 -14.10
CA VAL A 42 2.91 -10.52 -14.83
C VAL A 42 3.30 -9.94 -16.18
N THR A 43 4.59 -9.97 -16.50
CA THR A 43 5.08 -9.55 -17.81
C THR A 43 5.00 -10.73 -18.77
N THR A 44 4.27 -10.57 -19.88
CA THR A 44 4.17 -11.57 -20.93
C THR A 44 5.45 -11.65 -21.75
N LYS A 45 5.56 -12.70 -22.58
CA LYS A 45 6.75 -12.90 -23.44
C LYS A 45 6.98 -11.78 -24.44
N ASP A 46 5.90 -11.13 -24.87
CA ASP A 46 5.89 -9.97 -25.76
C ASP A 46 6.03 -8.62 -25.01
N GLY A 47 6.27 -8.66 -23.69
CA GLY A 47 6.59 -7.49 -22.88
C GLY A 47 5.38 -6.70 -22.39
N VAL A 48 4.17 -7.27 -22.42
CA VAL A 48 2.96 -6.63 -21.87
C VAL A 48 2.85 -6.95 -20.39
N ASP A 49 2.72 -5.90 -19.58
CA ASP A 49 2.43 -6.05 -18.15
C ASP A 49 0.93 -6.20 -17.91
N ILE A 50 0.52 -7.37 -17.43
CA ILE A 50 -0.87 -7.67 -17.08
C ILE A 50 -1.04 -7.54 -15.57
N PHE A 51 -1.87 -6.59 -15.15
CA PHE A 51 -2.30 -6.47 -13.75
C PHE A 51 -3.24 -7.63 -13.38
N TYR A 52 -3.08 -8.18 -12.18
CA TYR A 52 -3.99 -9.17 -11.62
C TYR A 52 -4.14 -9.04 -10.10
N LYS A 53 -5.25 -9.58 -9.59
CA LYS A 53 -5.52 -9.77 -8.16
C LYS A 53 -5.51 -11.26 -7.85
N ASP A 54 -4.84 -11.64 -6.78
CA ASP A 54 -4.71 -13.02 -6.31
C ASP A 54 -5.00 -13.06 -4.80
N TRP A 55 -6.23 -13.45 -4.47
CA TRP A 55 -6.77 -13.45 -3.12
C TRP A 55 -7.09 -14.86 -2.66
N GLY A 56 -6.73 -15.19 -1.42
CA GLY A 56 -7.02 -16.48 -0.81
C GLY A 56 -5.78 -17.33 -0.49
N PRO A 57 -5.98 -18.51 0.14
CA PRO A 57 -4.93 -19.49 0.39
C PRO A 57 -4.30 -19.99 -0.92
N LYS A 58 -3.00 -20.29 -0.90
CA LYS A 58 -2.27 -20.77 -2.09
C LYS A 58 -2.50 -22.25 -2.42
N ASP A 59 -3.10 -22.97 -1.47
CA ASP A 59 -3.47 -24.38 -1.54
C ASP A 59 -4.97 -24.60 -1.83
N ALA A 60 -5.75 -23.53 -2.00
CA ALA A 60 -7.16 -23.58 -2.38
C ALA A 60 -7.36 -23.86 -3.88
N GLN A 61 -8.57 -24.26 -4.26
CA GLN A 61 -8.96 -24.41 -5.67
C GLN A 61 -9.07 -23.03 -6.33
N PRO A 62 -8.27 -22.71 -7.36
CA PRO A 62 -8.35 -21.41 -8.01
C PRO A 62 -9.62 -21.27 -8.86
N ILE A 63 -10.16 -20.04 -8.89
CA ILE A 63 -11.21 -19.58 -9.80
C ILE A 63 -10.68 -18.34 -10.54
N MET A 64 -10.71 -18.36 -11.86
CA MET A 64 -10.22 -17.26 -12.70
C MET A 64 -11.38 -16.46 -13.27
N PHE A 65 -11.42 -15.17 -12.97
CA PHE A 65 -12.39 -14.24 -13.52
C PHE A 65 -11.79 -13.46 -14.68
N HIS A 66 -12.50 -13.41 -15.80
CA HIS A 66 -12.19 -12.57 -16.96
C HIS A 66 -13.25 -11.48 -17.06
N HIS A 67 -12.86 -10.21 -17.04
CA HIS A 67 -13.80 -9.10 -17.13
C HIS A 67 -14.25 -8.84 -18.57
N GLY A 68 -15.36 -8.11 -18.71
CA GLY A 68 -15.86 -7.65 -20.01
C GLY A 68 -15.13 -6.40 -20.50
N TRP A 69 -15.49 -5.97 -21.71
CA TRP A 69 -15.11 -4.67 -22.25
C TRP A 69 -16.13 -3.60 -21.81
N PRO A 70 -15.75 -2.35 -21.50
CA PRO A 70 -14.39 -1.80 -21.39
C PRO A 70 -13.90 -1.78 -19.92
N LEU A 71 -14.19 -2.82 -19.16
CA LEU A 71 -14.06 -2.84 -17.69
C LEU A 71 -12.68 -3.34 -17.25
N SER A 72 -12.48 -3.49 -15.93
CA SER A 72 -11.26 -4.01 -15.30
C SER A 72 -11.56 -5.17 -14.35
N SER A 73 -10.55 -5.68 -13.65
CA SER A 73 -10.72 -6.67 -12.59
C SER A 73 -11.63 -6.21 -11.44
N ASP A 74 -11.81 -4.91 -11.24
CA ASP A 74 -12.55 -4.36 -10.10
C ASP A 74 -14.05 -4.66 -10.17
N ASP A 75 -14.59 -4.91 -11.37
CA ASP A 75 -15.98 -5.33 -11.57
C ASP A 75 -16.30 -6.70 -10.94
N TRP A 76 -15.27 -7.46 -10.57
CA TRP A 76 -15.39 -8.74 -9.91
C TRP A 76 -15.20 -8.67 -8.38
N ASP A 77 -14.98 -7.50 -7.78
CA ASP A 77 -14.65 -7.38 -6.35
C ASP A 77 -15.70 -8.03 -5.45
N ALA A 78 -16.99 -7.87 -5.76
CA ALA A 78 -18.08 -8.47 -4.98
C ALA A 78 -18.05 -10.01 -5.03
N GLN A 79 -17.79 -10.57 -6.20
CA GLN A 79 -17.73 -12.01 -6.42
C GLN A 79 -16.45 -12.60 -5.82
N MET A 80 -15.32 -11.91 -5.95
CA MET A 80 -14.06 -12.31 -5.32
C MET A 80 -14.21 -12.36 -3.79
N LEU A 81 -14.83 -11.35 -3.17
CA LEU A 81 -15.14 -11.37 -1.73
C LEU A 81 -16.09 -12.51 -1.35
N PHE A 82 -17.10 -12.80 -2.18
CA PHE A 82 -18.02 -13.91 -1.94
C PHE A 82 -17.27 -15.25 -1.93
N PHE A 83 -16.52 -15.58 -2.97
CA PHE A 83 -15.82 -16.87 -3.06
C PHE A 83 -14.69 -16.99 -2.04
N LEU A 84 -13.99 -15.89 -1.73
CA LEU A 84 -12.99 -15.86 -0.67
C LEU A 84 -13.56 -16.26 0.70
N SER A 85 -14.83 -15.95 0.97
CA SER A 85 -15.51 -16.38 2.20
C SER A 85 -15.92 -17.86 2.21
N LYS A 86 -15.72 -18.58 1.09
CA LYS A 86 -16.16 -19.97 0.88
C LYS A 86 -15.02 -20.98 0.77
N GLY A 87 -13.76 -20.56 0.73
CA GLY A 87 -12.58 -21.45 0.79
C GLY A 87 -11.47 -20.98 -0.11
#